data_AF-A0A5M5C0Y1-F1
#
_entry.id   AF-A0A5M5C0Y1-F1
#
_cell.length_a   1.000
_cell.length_b   1.000
_cell.length_c   1.000
_cell.angle_alpha   90.00
_cell.angle_beta   90.00
_cell.angle_gamma   90.00
#
_symmetry.space_group_name_H-M   'P 1'
#
loop_
_entity.id
_entity.type
_entity.pdbx_description
1 polymer ?
#
loop_
_entity_poly.entity_id
_entity_poly.type
_entity_poly.pdbx_seq_one_letter_code
_entity_poly.pdbx_strand_id
1 'polypeptide(L)'
;KIPANIEQLFTPSETRPNYIFQTFLYAAIMSRQQSLMVAPALLYIHRAASENYSPVIEMGEPRKPKIPVNNFAFFEDEFRERLQTLLEEIFSEEEPFTQTEDTKKCSYCDFKAICKR
;
A
#
# COMPACT_ATOMS: atom_id res chain seq x y z
N LYS A 1 -2.62 -9.00 -4.76
CA LYS A 1 -1.95 -8.38 -5.92
C LYS A 1 -0.55 -8.03 -5.50
N ILE A 2 0.44 -8.36 -6.33
CA ILE A 2 1.85 -8.13 -6.03
C ILE A 2 2.23 -6.78 -6.65
N PRO A 3 2.66 -5.79 -5.85
CA PRO A 3 3.08 -4.50 -6.37
C PRO A 3 4.40 -4.66 -7.14
N ALA A 4 4.55 -3.86 -8.20
CA ALA A 4 5.78 -3.80 -8.97
C ALA A 4 6.89 -3.08 -8.19
N ASN A 5 6.53 -2.00 -7.49
CA ASN A 5 7.42 -1.12 -6.75
C ASN A 5 6.63 -0.36 -5.65
N ILE A 6 7.32 0.48 -4.87
CA ILE A 6 6.70 1.29 -3.82
C ILE A 6 5.77 2.35 -4.39
N GLU A 7 6.14 2.99 -5.50
CA GLU A 7 5.30 3.97 -6.20
C GLU A 7 3.87 3.48 -6.41
N GLN A 8 3.69 2.23 -6.86
CA GLN A 8 2.36 1.65 -7.10
C GLN A 8 1.47 1.66 -5.85
N LEU A 9 2.04 1.69 -4.64
CA LEU A 9 1.27 1.77 -3.40
C LEU A 9 0.63 3.15 -3.19
N PHE A 10 1.19 4.19 -3.82
CA PHE A 10 0.75 5.57 -3.71
C PHE A 10 -0.09 6.01 -4.91
N THR A 11 0.22 5.52 -6.12
CA THR A 11 -0.51 5.90 -7.35
C THR A 11 -2.00 5.49 -7.33
N PRO A 12 -2.94 6.43 -7.50
CA PRO A 12 -4.37 6.11 -7.63
C PRO A 12 -4.64 5.15 -8.79
N SER A 13 -5.33 4.04 -8.51
CA SER A 13 -5.64 3.00 -9.49
C SER A 13 -6.69 2.04 -8.93
N GLU A 14 -7.59 1.51 -9.79
CA GLU A 14 -8.51 0.42 -9.41
C GLU A 14 -7.77 -0.81 -8.85
N THR A 15 -6.50 -0.97 -9.24
CA THR A 15 -5.69 -2.14 -8.90
C THR A 15 -4.68 -1.89 -7.78
N ARG A 16 -4.72 -0.70 -7.17
CA ARG A 16 -3.83 -0.31 -6.07
C ARG A 16 -3.98 -1.28 -4.88
N PRO A 17 -2.88 -1.90 -4.39
CA PRO A 17 -2.97 -2.89 -3.32
C PRO A 17 -3.04 -2.20 -1.93
N ASN A 18 -4.21 -1.66 -1.57
CA ASN A 18 -4.41 -0.88 -0.34
C ASN A 18 -4.03 -1.63 0.96
N TYR A 19 -4.28 -2.94 1.03
CA TYR A 19 -3.90 -3.75 2.20
C TYR A 19 -2.38 -3.92 2.34
N ILE A 20 -1.63 -3.87 1.24
CA ILE A 20 -0.15 -3.88 1.29
C ILE A 20 0.36 -2.53 1.79
N PHE A 21 -0.20 -1.42 1.29
CA PHE A 21 0.09 -0.09 1.81
C PHE A 21 -0.11 -0.03 3.34
N GLN A 22 -1.25 -0.52 3.83
CA GLN A 22 -1.53 -0.57 5.27
C GLN A 22 -0.50 -1.43 6.03
N THR A 23 -0.12 -2.59 5.48
CA THR A 23 0.89 -3.46 6.11
C THR A 23 2.27 -2.80 6.15
N PHE A 24 2.63 -2.07 5.09
CA PHE A 24 3.89 -1.33 5.01
C PHE A 24 3.91 -0.15 5.98
N LEU A 25 2.78 0.50 6.22
CA LEU A 25 2.66 1.52 7.26
C LEU A 25 3.00 0.94 8.65
N TYR A 26 2.46 -0.22 9.00
CA TYR A 26 2.82 -0.90 10.26
C TYR A 26 4.28 -1.33 10.28
N ALA A 27 4.82 -1.83 9.16
CA ALA A 27 6.23 -2.19 9.06
C ALA A 27 7.14 -0.98 9.30
N ALA A 28 6.82 0.18 8.72
CA ALA A 28 7.56 1.42 8.91
C ALA A 28 7.57 1.88 10.38
N ILE A 29 6.45 1.70 11.09
CA ILE A 29 6.38 1.98 12.54
C ILE A 29 7.25 0.98 13.31
N MET A 30 7.08 -0.31 13.05
CA MET A 30 7.78 -1.37 13.76
C MET A 30 9.29 -1.31 13.56
N SER A 31 9.78 -1.01 12.35
CA SER A 31 11.22 -0.88 12.05
C SER A 31 11.92 0.18 12.91
N ARG A 32 11.18 1.14 13.47
CA ARG A 32 11.72 2.17 14.38
C ARG A 32 11.53 1.85 15.85
N GLN A 33 10.68 0.89 16.18
CA GLN A 33 10.40 0.48 17.57
C GLN A 33 11.29 -0.68 18.03
N GLN A 34 11.99 -1.33 17.11
CA GLN A 34 12.83 -2.48 17.40
C GLN A 34 14.03 -2.57 16.46
N SER A 35 15.04 -3.34 16.86
CA SER A 35 16.30 -3.49 16.11
C SER A 35 16.35 -4.71 15.18
N LEU A 36 15.33 -5.58 15.18
CA LEU A 36 15.31 -6.75 14.29
C LEU A 36 14.73 -6.37 12.92
N MET A 37 15.03 -7.19 11.92
CA MET A 37 14.45 -7.04 10.59
C MET A 37 12.93 -7.26 10.64
N VAL A 38 12.19 -6.38 9.98
CA VAL A 38 10.73 -6.45 9.89
C VAL A 38 10.32 -6.99 8.53
N ALA A 39 9.69 -8.18 8.52
CA ALA A 39 9.12 -8.77 7.31
C ALA A 39 7.59 -8.54 7.30
N PRO A 40 7.06 -7.63 6.46
CA PRO A 40 5.62 -7.41 6.35
C PRO A 40 4.91 -8.63 5.75
N ALA A 41 3.85 -9.10 6.40
CA ALA A 41 3.15 -10.32 6.02
C ALA A 41 1.62 -10.17 6.02
N LEU A 42 0.96 -10.88 5.11
CA LEU A 42 -0.49 -10.96 4.98
C LEU A 42 -0.93 -12.42 4.86
N LEU A 43 -1.66 -12.89 5.87
CA LEU A 43 -2.16 -14.25 5.94
C LEU A 43 -3.39 -14.44 5.03
N TYR A 44 -3.26 -15.28 4.01
CA TYR A 44 -4.34 -15.73 3.16
C TYR A 44 -4.79 -17.13 3.61
N ILE A 45 -5.84 -17.17 4.44
CA ILE A 45 -6.33 -18.40 5.09
C ILE A 45 -6.55 -19.54 4.09
N HIS A 46 -7.15 -19.25 2.93
CA HIS A 46 -7.41 -20.25 1.88
C HIS A 46 -6.14 -20.88 1.28
N ARG A 47 -4.95 -20.31 1.51
CA ARG A 47 -3.64 -20.83 1.07
C ARG A 47 -2.81 -21.37 2.22
N ALA A 48 -3.22 -21.11 3.46
CA ALA A 48 -2.42 -21.40 4.65
C ALA A 48 -2.15 -22.90 4.87
N ALA A 49 -2.97 -23.78 4.29
CA ALA A 49 -2.78 -25.23 4.34
C ALA A 49 -1.72 -25.76 3.36
N SER A 50 -1.21 -24.92 2.45
CA SER A 50 -0.17 -25.33 1.49
C SER A 50 1.21 -25.32 2.14
N GLU A 51 1.97 -26.40 1.97
CA GLU A 51 3.33 -26.54 2.54
C GLU A 51 4.31 -25.45 2.07
N ASN A 52 4.10 -24.93 0.85
CA ASN A 52 4.97 -23.91 0.25
C ASN A 52 4.42 -22.48 0.39
N TYR A 53 3.42 -22.26 1.26
CA TYR A 53 2.83 -20.94 1.43
C TYR A 53 3.69 -20.05 2.33
N SER A 54 4.09 -18.89 1.79
CA SER A 54 4.66 -17.80 2.57
C SER A 54 3.64 -16.65 2.69
N PRO A 55 3.42 -16.11 3.91
CA PRO A 55 2.59 -14.93 4.10
C PRO A 55 3.36 -13.63 3.83
N VAL A 56 4.69 -13.67 3.67
CA VAL A 56 5.52 -12.49 3.44
C VAL A 56 5.09 -11.81 2.14
N ILE A 57 4.95 -10.48 2.17
CA ILE A 57 4.62 -9.70 0.99
C ILE A 57 5.76 -9.80 -0.03
N GLU A 58 5.40 -10.08 -1.27
CA GLU A 58 6.33 -10.07 -2.39
C GLU A 58 6.18 -8.79 -3.22
N MET A 59 7.23 -8.39 -3.91
CA MET A 59 7.23 -7.29 -4.89
C MET A 59 7.97 -7.65 -6.17
N GLY A 60 7.69 -6.93 -7.25
CA GLY A 60 8.43 -7.01 -8.50
C GLY A 60 7.54 -6.91 -9.73
N GLU A 61 8.13 -6.56 -10.87
CA GLU A 61 7.42 -6.34 -12.13
C GLU A 61 6.59 -7.55 -12.60
N PRO A 62 5.51 -7.33 -13.35
CA PRO A 62 4.77 -8.42 -14.01
C PRO A 62 5.70 -9.33 -14.82
N ARG A 63 5.46 -10.65 -14.75
CA ARG A 63 6.21 -11.69 -15.49
C ARG A 63 7.71 -11.84 -15.13
N LYS A 64 8.21 -11.12 -14.12
CA LYS A 64 9.55 -11.34 -13.53
C LYS A 64 9.44 -12.11 -12.20
N PRO A 65 10.52 -12.79 -11.77
CA PRO A 65 10.60 -13.36 -10.43
C PRO A 65 10.25 -12.32 -9.35
N LYS A 66 9.49 -12.74 -8.35
CA LYS A 66 9.06 -11.88 -7.25
C LYS A 66 10.07 -11.97 -6.11
N ILE A 67 10.30 -10.84 -5.47
CA ILE A 67 11.24 -10.72 -4.37
C ILE A 67 10.42 -10.60 -3.08
N PRO A 68 10.58 -11.52 -2.12
CA PRO A 68 9.95 -11.39 -0.82
C PRO A 68 10.58 -10.22 -0.05
N VAL A 69 9.75 -9.41 0.58
CA VAL A 69 10.17 -8.30 1.43
C VAL A 69 10.50 -8.86 2.82
N ASN A 70 11.65 -9.50 2.93
CA ASN A 70 12.13 -10.10 4.19
C ASN A 70 12.66 -9.05 5.18
N ASN A 71 13.02 -7.86 4.68
CA ASN A 71 13.44 -6.74 5.50
C ASN A 71 12.89 -5.44 4.89
N PHE A 72 11.92 -4.83 5.58
CA PHE A 72 11.29 -3.60 5.16
C PHE A 72 12.25 -2.40 5.10
N ALA A 73 13.37 -2.44 5.84
CA ALA A 73 14.35 -1.35 5.85
C ALA A 73 14.86 -0.96 4.44
N PHE A 74 14.92 -1.92 3.50
CA PHE A 74 15.31 -1.64 2.12
C PHE A 74 14.32 -0.76 1.34
N PHE A 75 13.09 -0.61 1.84
CA PHE A 75 12.01 0.15 1.23
C PHE A 75 11.57 1.33 2.10
N GLU A 76 12.10 1.46 3.32
CA GLU A 76 11.60 2.41 4.31
C GLU A 76 11.76 3.85 3.85
N ASP A 77 12.93 4.21 3.32
CA ASP A 77 13.22 5.59 2.90
C ASP A 77 12.27 6.05 1.79
N GLU A 78 12.16 5.30 0.69
CA GLU A 78 11.24 5.62 -0.41
C GLU A 78 9.77 5.64 0.06
N PHE A 79 9.37 4.67 0.90
CA PHE A 79 8.01 4.62 1.40
C PHE A 79 7.68 5.83 2.27
N ARG A 80 8.61 6.27 3.12
CA ARG A 80 8.41 7.42 4.01
C ARG A 80 8.42 8.75 3.26
N GLU A 81 9.29 8.90 2.26
CA GLU A 81 9.31 10.07 1.39
C GLU A 81 7.94 10.25 0.71
N ARG A 82 7.43 9.20 0.06
CA ARG A 82 6.12 9.23 -0.59
C ARG A 82 4.97 9.40 0.39
N LEU A 83 5.07 8.82 1.59
CA LEU A 83 4.08 9.02 2.66
C LEU A 83 4.05 10.46 3.13
N GLN A 84 5.22 11.09 3.28
CA GLN A 84 5.30 12.50 3.63
C GLN A 84 4.66 13.37 2.55
N THR A 85 5.02 13.19 1.27
CA THR A 85 4.40 13.92 0.16
C THR A 85 2.88 13.76 0.16
N LEU A 86 2.37 12.53 0.30
CA LEU A 86 0.92 12.30 0.35
C LEU A 86 0.25 13.02 1.52
N LEU A 87 0.90 13.10 2.69
CA LEU A 87 0.36 13.84 3.82
C LEU A 87 0.39 15.36 3.56
N GLU A 88 1.47 15.88 2.96
CA GLU A 88 1.57 17.28 2.57
C GLU A 88 0.46 17.66 1.58
N GLU A 89 0.17 16.83 0.58
CA GLU A 89 -0.96 16.99 -0.35
C GLU A 89 -2.31 17.03 0.40
N ILE A 90 -2.55 16.08 1.31
CA ILE A 90 -3.81 15.99 2.08
C ILE A 90 -4.07 17.22 2.95
N PHE A 91 -3.00 17.83 3.48
CA PHE A 91 -3.08 18.99 4.37
C PHE A 91 -2.83 20.33 3.67
N SER A 92 -2.57 20.33 2.36
CA SER A 92 -2.32 21.55 1.58
C SER A 92 -3.59 22.38 1.43
N GLU A 93 -3.50 23.69 1.70
CA GLU A 93 -4.59 24.63 1.42
C GLU A 93 -4.67 24.99 -0.08
N GLU A 94 -3.57 24.82 -0.81
CA GLU A 94 -3.44 25.16 -2.23
C GLU A 94 -3.95 24.05 -3.15
N GLU A 95 -4.04 22.81 -2.65
CA GLU A 95 -4.49 21.65 -3.42
C GLU A 95 -5.94 21.27 -3.07
N PRO A 96 -6.91 21.56 -3.95
CA PRO A 96 -8.29 21.19 -3.67
C PRO A 96 -8.51 19.69 -3.82
N PHE A 97 -9.39 19.13 -2.98
CA PHE A 97 -9.89 17.77 -3.20
C PHE A 97 -10.62 17.68 -4.55
N THR A 98 -10.23 16.69 -5.35
CA THR A 98 -10.86 16.39 -6.64
C THR A 98 -11.72 15.15 -6.55
N GLN A 99 -12.76 15.08 -7.39
CA GLN A 99 -13.62 13.90 -7.47
C GLN A 99 -12.87 12.76 -8.16
N THR A 100 -12.87 11.58 -7.55
CA THR A 100 -12.24 10.38 -8.15
C THR A 100 -12.85 10.04 -9.51
N GLU A 101 -12.08 9.60 -10.50
CA GLU A 101 -12.64 9.14 -11.78
C GLU A 101 -13.34 7.77 -11.69
N ASP A 102 -13.10 7.02 -10.60
CA ASP A 102 -13.68 5.70 -10.35
C ASP A 102 -15.13 5.79 -9.86
N THR A 103 -16.07 5.74 -10.82
CA THR A 103 -17.51 5.82 -10.55
C THR A 103 -18.05 4.63 -9.76
N LYS A 104 -17.35 3.48 -9.73
CA LYS A 104 -17.76 2.34 -8.90
C LYS A 104 -17.63 2.68 -7.42
N LYS A 105 -16.58 3.39 -7.02
CA LYS A 105 -16.43 3.87 -5.64
C LYS A 105 -17.55 4.85 -5.25
N CYS A 106 -18.02 5.66 -6.20
CA CYS A 106 -19.13 6.60 -5.96
C CYS A 106 -20.44 5.88 -5.56
N SER A 107 -20.66 4.65 -6.03
CA SER A 107 -21.88 3.88 -5.71
C SER A 107 -22.05 3.59 -4.20
N TYR A 108 -20.94 3.53 -3.47
CA TYR A 108 -20.88 3.26 -2.03
C TYR A 108 -20.37 4.46 -1.20
N CYS A 109 -20.25 5.65 -1.80
CA CYS A 109 -19.70 6.82 -1.12
C CYS A 109 -20.78 7.53 -0.29
N ASP A 110 -20.55 7.67 1.02
CA ASP A 110 -21.45 8.37 1.94
C ASP A 110 -21.61 9.87 1.59
N PHE A 111 -20.59 10.44 0.96
CA PHE A 111 -20.57 11.86 0.58
C PHE A 111 -21.22 12.15 -0.77
N LYS A 112 -21.80 11.15 -1.46
CA LYS A 112 -22.38 11.32 -2.80
C LYS A 112 -23.43 12.43 -2.87
N ALA A 113 -24.18 12.65 -1.79
CA ALA A 113 -25.23 13.67 -1.72
C ALA A 113 -24.70 15.12 -1.71
N ILE A 114 -23.45 15.32 -1.25
CA ILE A 114 -22.82 16.64 -1.17
C ILE A 114 -21.70 16.83 -2.20
N CYS A 115 -21.25 15.75 -2.85
CA CYS A 115 -20.13 15.81 -3.78
C CYS A 115 -20.44 16.55 -5.09
N LYS A 116 -21.73 16.74 -5.42
CA LYS A 116 -22.21 17.41 -6.65
C LYS A 116 -21.59 16.86 -7.93
N ARG A 117 -21.30 15.56 -7.95
CA ARG A 117 -21.02 14.82 -9.18
C ARG A 117 -22.31 14.57 -9.94
#